data_AF-A0A6P6G9X1-F1
#
_entry.id   AF-A0A6P6G9X1-F1
#
_cell.length_a   1.000
_cell.length_b   1.000
_cell.length_c   1.000
_cell.angle_alpha   90.00
_cell.angle_beta   90.00
_cell.angle_gamma   90.00
#
_symmetry.space_group_name_H-M   'P 1'
#
loop_
_entity.id
_entity.type
_entity.pdbx_description
1 polymer ?
#
loop_
_entity_poly.entity_id
_entity_poly.type
_entity_poly.pdbx_seq_one_letter_code
_entity_poly.pdbx_strand_id
1 'polypeptide(L)'
;MLQNSNRNLMGDSLSSLTVKELKQLENRLERGITRIRSKKEIELENENVCLRTKITEIERLQQTNMVSGQELNAIHALASRNFFNPNLIEGSTAFSQPDKKILHLG
;
A
#
# COMPACT_ATOMS: atom_id res chain seq x y z
N MET A 1 17.38 -9.50 -45.58
CA MET A 1 18.07 -8.32 -44.98
C MET A 1 17.81 -8.21 -43.48
N LEU A 2 16.54 -8.09 -43.03
CA LEU A 2 16.20 -7.89 -41.62
C LEU A 2 16.65 -9.05 -40.69
N GLN A 3 16.48 -10.30 -41.13
CA GLN A 3 16.85 -11.49 -40.34
C GLN A 3 18.35 -11.55 -40.00
N ASN A 4 19.22 -11.17 -40.94
CA ASN A 4 20.67 -11.10 -40.71
C ASN A 4 21.00 -10.01 -39.68
N SER A 5 20.34 -8.85 -39.79
CA SER A 5 20.54 -7.75 -38.83
C SER A 5 20.14 -8.16 -37.41
N ASN A 6 19.03 -8.88 -37.24
CA ASN A 6 18.60 -9.37 -35.93
C ASN A 6 19.55 -10.43 -35.36
N ARG A 7 20.05 -11.35 -36.19
CA ARG A 7 21.08 -12.31 -35.76
C ARG A 7 22.33 -11.62 -35.24
N ASN A 8 22.82 -10.63 -35.97
CA ASN A 8 24.00 -9.88 -35.54
C ASN A 8 23.75 -9.13 -34.22
N LEU A 9 22.56 -8.55 -34.02
CA LEU A 9 22.17 -7.92 -32.75
C LEU A 9 22.12 -8.91 -31.58
N MET A 10 21.86 -10.19 -31.86
CA MET A 10 21.90 -11.27 -30.86
C MET A 10 23.30 -11.88 -30.67
N GLY A 11 24.31 -11.42 -31.42
CA GLY A 11 25.68 -11.93 -31.36
C GLY A 11 25.97 -13.11 -32.30
N ASP A 12 25.06 -13.46 -33.20
CA ASP A 12 25.22 -14.56 -34.15
C ASP A 12 25.87 -14.09 -35.47
N SER A 13 26.57 -15.00 -36.16
CA SER A 13 27.10 -14.80 -37.52
C SER A 13 28.04 -13.60 -37.70
N LEU A 14 28.73 -13.19 -36.63
CA LEU A 14 29.59 -12.01 -36.60
C LEU A 14 30.89 -12.16 -37.41
N SER A 15 31.32 -13.39 -37.71
CA SER A 15 32.57 -13.68 -38.42
C SER A 15 32.64 -13.10 -39.84
N SER A 16 31.48 -12.81 -40.45
CA SER A 16 31.39 -12.20 -41.77
C SER A 16 31.45 -10.67 -41.76
N LEU A 17 31.45 -10.04 -40.57
CA LEU A 17 31.47 -8.59 -40.42
C LEU A 17 32.89 -8.04 -40.39
N THR A 18 33.07 -6.88 -41.01
CA THR A 18 34.29 -6.10 -40.88
C THR A 18 34.41 -5.48 -39.50
N VAL A 19 35.64 -5.09 -39.10
CA VAL A 19 35.90 -4.37 -37.85
C VAL A 19 35.06 -3.09 -37.73
N LYS A 20 34.82 -2.40 -38.85
CA LYS A 20 33.99 -1.18 -38.88
C LYS A 20 32.53 -1.50 -38.56
N GLU A 21 31.98 -2.55 -39.14
CA GLU A 21 30.59 -2.98 -38.90
C GLU A 21 30.40 -3.50 -37.47
N LEU A 22 31.39 -4.22 -36.93
CA LEU A 22 31.40 -4.66 -35.52
C LEU A 22 31.37 -3.47 -34.57
N LYS A 23 32.22 -2.45 -34.78
CA LYS A 23 32.21 -1.22 -33.97
C LYS A 23 30.87 -0.49 -34.06
N GLN A 24 30.24 -0.46 -35.24
CA GLN A 24 28.92 0.15 -35.40
C GLN A 24 27.83 -0.65 -34.66
N LEU A 25 27.88 -1.97 -34.73
CA LEU A 25 26.97 -2.88 -34.03
C LEU A 25 27.08 -2.70 -32.51
N GLU A 26 28.30 -2.70 -31.99
CA GLU A 26 28.61 -2.46 -30.57
C GLU A 26 28.06 -1.11 -30.11
N ASN A 27 28.32 -0.03 -30.85
CA ASN A 27 27.77 1.30 -30.54
C ASN A 27 26.24 1.33 -30.53
N ARG A 28 25.59 0.58 -31.42
CA ARG A 28 24.12 0.48 -31.45
C ARG A 28 23.60 -0.28 -30.23
N LEU A 29 24.23 -1.38 -29.86
CA LEU A 29 23.87 -2.18 -28.69
C LEU A 29 24.08 -1.39 -27.40
N GLU A 30 25.23 -0.73 -27.24
CA GLU A 30 25.54 0.08 -26.06
C GLU A 30 24.50 1.18 -25.82
N ARG A 31 24.15 1.92 -26.88
CA ARG A 31 23.10 2.94 -26.82
C ARG A 31 21.72 2.34 -26.53
N GLY A 32 21.41 1.18 -27.10
CA GLY A 32 20.14 0.48 -26.86
C GLY A 32 20.01 0.04 -25.40
N ILE A 33 21.03 -0.65 -24.89
CA ILE A 33 21.11 -1.16 -23.52
C ILE A 33 21.03 -0.01 -22.52
N THR A 34 21.79 1.07 -22.75
CA THR A 34 21.76 2.26 -21.89
C THR A 34 20.35 2.84 -21.77
N ARG A 35 19.64 3.00 -22.91
CA ARG A 35 18.27 3.52 -22.90
C ARG A 35 17.28 2.58 -22.21
N ILE A 36 17.38 1.28 -22.45
CA ILE A 36 16.51 0.27 -21.83
C ILE A 36 16.71 0.28 -20.31
N ARG A 37 17.97 0.29 -19.86
CA ARG A 37 18.31 0.31 -18.43
C ARG A 37 17.79 1.57 -17.75
N SER A 38 18.07 2.75 -18.33
CA SER A 38 17.60 4.03 -17.79
C SER A 38 16.08 4.12 -17.72
N LYS A 39 15.37 3.66 -18.76
CA LYS A 39 13.90 3.62 -18.75
C LYS A 39 13.37 2.72 -17.65
N LYS A 40 13.94 1.52 -17.49
CA LYS A 40 13.54 0.57 -16.44
C LYS A 40 13.80 1.14 -15.04
N GLU A 41 14.91 1.83 -14.85
CA GLU A 41 15.25 2.51 -13.59
C GLU A 41 14.20 3.57 -13.22
N ILE A 42 13.84 4.43 -14.16
CA ILE A 42 12.81 5.46 -13.96
C ILE A 42 11.44 4.83 -13.65
N GLU A 43 11.04 3.78 -14.38
CA GLU A 43 9.77 3.08 -14.14
C GLU A 43 9.71 2.48 -12.72
N LEU A 44 10.80 1.84 -12.29
CA LEU A 44 10.90 1.28 -10.94
C LEU A 44 10.90 2.37 -9.85
N GLU A 45 11.59 3.48 -10.08
CA GLU A 45 11.60 4.59 -9.13
C GLU A 45 10.22 5.24 -9.00
N ASN A 46 9.49 5.41 -10.10
CA ASN A 46 8.11 5.89 -10.09
C ASN A 46 7.17 4.95 -9.31
N GLU A 47 7.28 3.63 -9.52
CA GLU A 47 6.52 2.64 -8.75
C GLU A 47 6.87 2.72 -7.26
N ASN A 48 8.16 2.86 -6.93
CA ASN A 48 8.62 2.97 -5.55
C ASN A 48 8.04 4.22 -4.86
N VAL A 49 8.05 5.37 -5.52
CA VAL A 49 7.46 6.63 -5.02
C VAL A 49 5.95 6.47 -4.80
N CYS A 50 5.24 5.86 -5.75
CA CYS A 50 3.80 5.59 -5.61
C CYS A 50 3.51 4.70 -4.40
N LEU A 51 4.26 3.61 -4.23
CA LEU A 51 4.10 2.71 -3.08
C LEU A 51 4.40 3.39 -1.75
N ARG A 52 5.47 4.18 -1.65
CA ARG A 52 5.79 4.97 -0.43
C ARG A 52 4.67 5.95 -0.08
N THR A 53 4.09 6.60 -1.08
CA THR A 53 2.95 7.52 -0.89
C THR A 53 1.74 6.78 -0.34
N LYS A 54 1.42 5.60 -0.89
CA LYS A 54 0.32 4.76 -0.41
C LYS A 54 0.54 4.26 1.02
N ILE A 55 1.77 3.87 1.36
CA ILE A 55 2.12 3.45 2.73
C ILE A 55 1.85 4.61 3.70
N THR A 56 2.35 5.80 3.38
CA THR A 56 2.17 7.01 4.21
C THR A 56 0.69 7.33 4.42
N GLU A 57 -0.14 7.23 3.37
CA GLU A 57 -1.58 7.49 3.48
C GLU A 57 -2.31 6.43 4.32
N ILE A 58 -1.95 5.15 4.18
CA ILE A 58 -2.51 4.08 5.01
C ILE A 58 -2.15 4.28 6.49
N GLU A 59 -0.90 4.64 6.78
CA GLU A 59 -0.44 4.94 8.14
C GLU A 59 -1.21 6.13 8.74
N ARG A 60 -1.47 7.18 7.95
CA ARG A 60 -2.28 8.33 8.36
C ARG A 60 -3.74 7.94 8.67
N LEU A 61 -4.34 7.10 7.82
CA LEU A 61 -5.70 6.59 8.02
C LEU A 61 -5.79 5.69 9.26
N GLN A 62 -4.80 4.82 9.48
CA GLN A 62 -4.73 3.98 10.68
C GLN A 62 -4.62 4.83 11.95
N GLN A 63 -3.76 5.85 11.97
CA GLN A 63 -3.66 6.78 13.10
C GLN A 63 -5.00 7.49 13.36
N THR A 64 -5.67 7.97 12.30
CA THR A 64 -6.97 8.63 12.42
C THR A 64 -8.05 7.69 13.00
N ASN A 65 -8.10 6.45 12.52
CA ASN A 65 -9.07 5.45 13.00
C ASN A 65 -8.80 5.03 14.45
N MET A 66 -7.54 4.91 14.86
CA MET A 66 -7.19 4.59 16.25
C MET A 66 -7.55 5.72 17.22
N VAL A 67 -7.26 6.97 16.85
CA VAL A 67 -7.62 8.14 17.67
C VAL A 67 -9.14 8.30 17.77
N SER A 68 -9.85 8.25 16.63
CA SER A 68 -11.31 8.40 16.63
C SER A 68 -12.02 7.24 17.35
N GLY A 69 -11.50 6.01 17.28
CA GLY A 69 -12.03 4.89 18.05
C GLY A 69 -11.86 5.05 19.56
N GLN A 70 -10.75 5.63 20.01
CA GLN A 70 -10.54 5.97 21.43
C GLN A 70 -11.50 7.09 21.87
N GLU A 71 -11.68 8.13 21.06
CA GLU A 71 -12.62 9.22 21.33
C GLU A 71 -14.07 8.71 21.41
N LEU A 72 -14.49 7.84 20.49
CA LEU A 72 -15.82 7.26 20.47
C LEU A 72 -16.08 6.41 21.73
N ASN A 73 -15.10 5.59 22.13
CA ASN A 73 -15.17 4.81 23.37
C ASN A 73 -15.23 5.71 24.61
N ALA A 74 -14.46 6.81 24.64
CA ALA A 74 -14.50 7.78 25.74
C ALA A 74 -15.87 8.48 25.82
N ILE A 75 -16.44 8.90 24.70
CA ILE A 75 -17.79 9.49 24.64
C ILE A 75 -18.84 8.49 25.14
N HIS A 76 -18.75 7.23 24.72
CA HIS A 76 -19.66 6.17 25.17
C HIS A 76 -19.55 5.92 26.69
N ALA A 77 -18.33 5.91 27.24
CA ALA A 77 -18.10 5.76 28.67
C ALA A 77 -18.65 6.95 29.48
N LEU A 78 -18.46 8.18 29.00
CA LEU A 78 -19.00 9.39 29.63
C LEU A 78 -20.53 9.43 29.58
N ALA A 79 -21.12 9.11 28.44
CA ALA A 79 -22.57 9.01 28.30
C ALA A 79 -23.14 7.96 29.26
N SER A 80 -22.59 6.74 29.27
CA SER A 80 -23.04 5.67 30.17
C SER A 80 -22.98 6.06 31.66
N ARG A 81 -21.98 6.86 32.05
CA ARG A 81 -21.85 7.37 33.42
C ARG A 81 -22.88 8.46 33.76
N ASN A 82 -23.33 9.22 32.76
CA ASN A 82 -24.34 10.26 32.93
C ASN A 82 -25.78 9.73 32.81
N PHE A 83 -26.02 8.65 32.06
CA PHE A 83 -27.35 8.01 31.92
C PHE A 83 -27.77 7.21 33.17
N PHE A 84 -26.83 6.76 34.00
CA PHE A 84 -27.08 6.03 35.26
C PHE A 84 -26.69 6.82 36.50
N ASN A 85 -26.99 8.11 36.55
CA ASN A 85 -26.92 8.87 37.80
C ASN A 85 -28.32 8.99 38.41
N PRO A 86 -28.77 8.04 39.26
CA PRO A 86 -30.06 8.13 39.95
C PRO A 86 -30.09 9.19 41.06
N ASN A 87 -28.99 9.91 41.30
CA ASN A 87 -28.83 10.77 42.48
C ASN A 87 -29.48 12.18 42.38
N LEU A 88 -30.50 12.39 41.54
CA LEU A 88 -31.34 13.60 41.63
C LEU A 88 -32.83 13.31 41.83
N ILE A 89 -33.25 12.07 42.04
CA ILE A 89 -34.62 11.79 42.50
C ILE A 89 -34.56 10.79 43.66
N GLU A 90 -34.01 11.27 44.78
CA GLU A 90 -34.39 10.75 46.10
C GLU A 90 -35.84 11.17 46.33
N GLY A 91 -36.76 10.33 45.82
CA GLY A 91 -38.17 10.68 45.78
C GLY A 91 -39.01 9.58 45.18
N SER A 92 -39.19 8.50 45.95
CA SER A 92 -40.41 7.69 45.98
C SER A 92 -40.49 6.46 45.06
N THR A 93 -40.80 5.34 45.74
CA THR A 93 -41.67 4.22 45.33
C THR A 93 -41.23 3.25 44.22
N ALA A 94 -40.87 2.05 44.69
CA ALA A 94 -41.43 0.74 44.32
C ALA A 94 -41.41 0.26 42.84
N PHE A 95 -40.92 -0.98 42.69
CA PHE A 95 -41.33 -2.07 41.78
C PHE A 95 -40.19 -2.75 40.98
N SER A 96 -40.02 -4.03 41.35
CA SER A 96 -39.85 -5.23 40.52
C SER A 96 -38.62 -5.44 39.63
N GLN A 97 -37.79 -6.37 40.10
CA GLN A 97 -36.98 -7.30 39.30
C GLN A 97 -37.91 -8.24 38.48
N PRO A 98 -37.65 -8.44 37.17
CA PRO A 98 -36.99 -9.66 36.63
C PRO A 98 -36.03 -9.27 35.48
N ASP A 99 -35.07 -10.03 34.95
CA ASP A 99 -34.94 -11.46 34.70
C ASP A 99 -33.48 -11.70 34.30
N LYS A 100 -32.80 -12.69 34.90
CA LYS A 100 -31.41 -13.02 34.52
C LYS A 100 -31.45 -13.96 33.30
N LYS A 101 -31.21 -13.46 32.09
CA LYS A 101 -30.89 -14.32 30.95
C LYS A 101 -29.39 -14.61 30.94
N ILE A 102 -29.03 -15.77 31.47
CA ILE A 102 -27.71 -16.38 31.34
C ILE A 102 -27.54 -16.75 29.86
N LEU A 103 -26.61 -16.11 29.15
CA LEU A 103 -26.14 -16.58 27.85
C LEU A 103 -24.92 -17.46 28.10
N HIS A 104 -25.11 -18.77 27.93
CA HIS A 104 -24.04 -19.76 27.89
C HIS A 104 -23.44 -19.73 26.47
N LEU A 105 -22.15 -19.40 26.35
CA LEU A 105 -21.39 -19.66 25.13
C LEU A 105 -20.53 -20.91 25.38
N GLY A 106 -20.64 -21.88 24.47
CA GLY A 106 -19.80 -23.09 24.44
C GLY A 106 -18.36 -22.82 24.05
#